data_AF-A0A2R4FXB8-F1
#
_entry.id   AF-A0A2R4FXB8-F1
#
_cell.length_a   1.000
_cell.length_b   1.000
_cell.length_c   1.000
_cell.angle_alpha   90.00
_cell.angle_beta   90.00
_cell.angle_gamma   90.00
#
_symmetry.space_group_name_H-M   'P 1'
#
loop_
_entity.id
_entity.type
_entity.pdbx_description
1 polymer ?
#
loop_
_entity_poly.entity_id
_entity_poly.type
_entity_poly.pdbx_seq_one_letter_code
_entity_poly.pdbx_strand_id
1 'polypeptide(L)' 'DVDNIIAMIQQHVPGSMLENDIGNELSFILPKKFETLFTELEMRQKALGIANFGASITTMEEVFLK' A
#
# COMPACT_ATOMS: atom_id res chain seq x y z
N ASP A 1 -14.72 0.24 0.06
CA ASP A 1 -14.36 1.53 -0.55
C ASP A 1 -12.86 1.63 -0.76
N VAL A 2 -12.43 1.49 -2.00
CA VAL A 2 -11.02 1.61 -2.41
C VAL A 2 -10.49 3.03 -2.09
N ASP A 3 -11.32 4.06 -2.28
CA ASP A 3 -10.98 5.45 -1.95
C ASP A 3 -10.57 5.67 -0.49
N ASN A 4 -11.21 4.98 0.46
CA ASN A 4 -10.86 5.08 1.88
C ASN A 4 -9.46 4.51 2.16
N ILE A 5 -9.10 3.44 1.47
CA ILE A 5 -7.78 2.83 1.57
C ILE A 5 -6.73 3.75 0.95
N ILE A 6 -7.01 4.30 -0.25
CA ILE A 6 -6.12 5.26 -0.92
C ILE A 6 -5.88 6.50 -0.04
N ALA A 7 -6.94 7.09 0.51
CA ALA A 7 -6.83 8.29 1.34
C ALA A 7 -6.02 8.03 2.62
N MET A 8 -6.22 6.88 3.26
CA MET A 8 -5.46 6.46 4.43
C MET A 8 -3.97 6.25 4.11
N ILE A 9 -3.67 5.63 2.97
CA ILE A 9 -2.29 5.42 2.51
C ILE A 9 -1.63 6.77 2.23
N GLN A 10 -2.31 7.68 1.53
CA GLN A 10 -1.78 9.02 1.25
C GLN A 10 -1.56 9.86 2.52
N GLN A 11 -2.36 9.66 3.57
CA GLN A 11 -2.14 10.32 4.87
C GLN A 11 -0.87 9.83 5.57
N HIS A 12 -0.56 8.53 5.49
CA HIS A 12 0.61 7.95 6.14
C HIS A 12 1.89 8.11 5.31
N VAL A 13 1.76 7.95 4.00
CA VAL A 13 2.85 8.00 3.03
C VAL A 13 2.48 9.02 1.96
N PRO A 14 2.68 10.33 2.24
CA PRO A 14 2.45 11.36 1.24
C PRO A 14 3.37 11.11 0.03
N GLY A 15 2.76 11.06 -1.16
CA GLY A 15 3.44 10.67 -2.40
C GLY A 15 3.30 9.19 -2.77
N SER A 16 2.51 8.42 -2.02
CA SER A 16 2.08 7.09 -2.48
C SER A 16 1.23 7.18 -3.74
N MET A 17 1.48 6.30 -4.70
CA MET A 17 0.71 6.24 -5.95
C MET A 17 0.05 4.86 -6.10
N LEU A 18 -1.23 4.84 -6.44
CA LEU A 18 -1.90 3.60 -6.81
C LEU A 18 -1.32 3.10 -8.14
N GLU A 19 -0.75 1.92 -8.13
CA GLU A 19 -0.17 1.25 -9.29
C GLU A 19 -1.19 0.36 -9.99
N ASN A 20 -1.91 -0.45 -9.20
CA ASN A 20 -2.93 -1.37 -9.70
C ASN A 20 -4.15 -1.38 -8.78
N ASP A 21 -5.32 -1.46 -9.40
CA ASP A 21 -6.61 -1.74 -8.77
C ASP A 21 -7.33 -2.76 -9.64
N ILE A 22 -7.12 -4.05 -9.32
CA ILE A 22 -7.61 -5.16 -10.13
C ILE A 22 -8.36 -6.12 -9.23
N GLY A 23 -9.69 -6.14 -9.40
CA GLY A 23 -10.58 -7.05 -8.69
C GLY A 23 -10.61 -6.76 -7.19
N ASN A 24 -9.90 -7.58 -6.42
CA ASN A 24 -9.81 -7.48 -4.96
C ASN A 24 -8.38 -7.16 -4.47
N GLU A 25 -7.48 -6.80 -5.40
CA GLU A 25 -6.09 -6.49 -5.11
C GLU A 25 -5.77 -5.03 -5.45
N LEU A 26 -5.17 -4.34 -4.49
CA LEU A 26 -4.67 -2.96 -4.64
C LEU A 26 -3.15 -2.97 -4.47
N SER A 27 -2.44 -2.37 -5.43
CA SER A 27 -0.98 -2.22 -5.39
C SER A 27 -0.62 -0.74 -5.33
N PHE A 28 0.30 -0.38 -4.44
CA PHE A 28 0.74 0.99 -4.24
C PHE A 28 2.26 1.11 -4.33
N ILE A 29 2.74 2.13 -5.05
CA ILE A 29 4.15 2.55 -5.02
C ILE A 29 4.33 3.49 -3.85
N LEU A 30 5.23 3.13 -2.94
CA LEU A 30 5.52 3.89 -1.72
C LEU A 30 6.94 4.48 -1.79
N PRO A 31 7.10 5.82 -1.71
CA PRO A 31 8.41 6.45 -1.90
C PRO A 31 9.42 6.13 -0.80
N LYS A 32 9.08 6.27 0.51
CA LYS A 32 9.94 5.92 1.68
C LYS A 32 9.08 5.77 2.95
N LYS A 33 9.53 4.94 3.91
CA LYS A 33 8.93 4.71 5.26
C LYS A 33 7.44 4.34 5.25
N PHE A 34 7.16 3.04 5.20
CA PHE A 34 5.81 2.47 5.23
C PHE A 34 5.49 1.67 6.51
N GLU A 35 6.40 1.69 7.49
CA GLU A 35 6.25 0.92 8.74
C GLU A 35 4.97 1.31 9.50
N THR A 36 4.68 2.62 9.60
CA THR A 36 3.46 3.13 10.23
C THR A 36 2.20 2.78 9.44
N LEU A 37 2.30 2.71 8.12
CA LEU A 37 1.20 2.28 7.26
C LEU A 37 0.83 0.82 7.54
N PHE A 38 1.81 -0.06 7.72
CA PHE A 38 1.59 -1.46 8.04
C PHE A 38 0.80 -1.66 9.33
N THR A 39 1.20 -0.93 10.39
CA THR A 39 0.50 -1.00 11.68
C THR A 39 -0.95 -0.55 11.54
N GLU A 40 -1.21 0.54 10.84
CA GLU A 40 -2.58 1.02 10.64
C GLU A 40 -3.40 0.08 9.75
N LEU A 41 -2.81 -0.49 8.69
CA LEU A 41 -3.48 -1.50 7.87
C LEU A 41 -3.86 -2.73 8.69
N GLU A 42 -2.98 -3.19 9.59
CA GLU A 42 -3.26 -4.30 10.50
C GLU A 42 -4.41 -3.97 11.47
N MET A 43 -4.38 -2.79 12.09
CA MET A 43 -5.45 -2.35 12.99
C MET A 43 -6.79 -2.17 12.28
N ARG A 44 -6.78 -1.61 11.07
CA ARG A 44 -7.99 -1.32 10.29
C ARG A 44 -8.38 -2.44 9.33
N GLN A 45 -7.63 -3.54 9.27
CA GLN A 45 -7.85 -4.65 8.33
C GLN A 45 -9.30 -5.15 8.39
N LYS A 46 -9.81 -5.38 9.60
CA LYS A 46 -11.19 -5.83 9.83
C LYS A 46 -12.23 -4.78 9.45
N ALA A 47 -11.95 -3.51 9.70
CA ALA A 47 -12.85 -2.41 9.39
C ALA A 47 -12.91 -2.11 7.88
N LEU A 48 -11.80 -2.33 7.17
CA LEU A 48 -11.66 -2.12 5.73
C LEU A 48 -12.06 -3.37 4.92
N GLY A 49 -12.28 -4.51 5.57
CA GLY A 49 -12.61 -5.76 4.89
C GLY A 49 -11.46 -6.34 4.08
N ILE A 50 -10.21 -6.03 4.45
CA ILE A 50 -9.02 -6.51 3.75
C ILE A 50 -8.76 -7.96 4.14
N ALA A 51 -8.84 -8.88 3.19
CA ALA A 51 -8.58 -10.30 3.45
C ALA A 51 -7.11 -10.56 3.79
N ASN A 52 -6.19 -9.95 3.04
CA ASN A 52 -4.76 -10.04 3.27
C ASN A 52 -4.05 -8.81 2.68
N PHE A 53 -2.91 -8.42 3.24
CA PHE A 53 -2.05 -7.37 2.68
C PHE A 53 -0.59 -7.80 2.77
N GLY A 54 0.24 -7.28 1.88
CA GLY A 54 1.68 -7.52 1.86
C GLY A 54 2.41 -6.34 1.24
N ALA A 55 3.70 -6.23 1.52
CA ALA A 55 4.58 -5.32 0.80
C ALA A 55 5.83 -6.06 0.42
N SER A 56 6.24 -5.80 -0.82
CA SER A 56 7.51 -6.22 -1.33
C SER A 56 8.37 -4.98 -1.45
N ILE A 57 9.56 -5.02 -0.86
CA ILE A 57 10.55 -3.96 -1.06
C ILE A 57 11.19 -4.23 -2.41
N THR A 58 10.79 -3.47 -3.44
CA THR A 58 11.53 -3.46 -4.70
C THR A 58 12.76 -2.58 -4.50
N THR A 59 13.92 -3.18 -4.29
CA THR A 59 15.18 -2.44 -4.17
C THR A 59 15.57 -1.87 -5.53
N MET A 60 16.37 -0.79 -5.56
CA MET A 60 16.86 -0.19 -6.81
C MET A 60 17.62 -1.18 -7.72
N GLU A 61 18.16 -2.26 -7.16
CA GLU A 61 18.80 -3.33 -7.94
C GLU A 61 17.78 -4.03 -8.85
N GLU A 62 16.53 -4.18 -8.42
CA GLU A 62 15.47 -4.86 -9.16
C GLU A 62 14.78 -3.94 -10.18
N VAL A 63 14.76 -2.62 -9.93
CA VAL A 63 14.25 -1.61 -10.87
C VAL A 63 15.18 -1.42 -12.08
N PHE A 64 16.48 -1.70 -11.92
CA PHE A 64 17.49 -1.50 -12.98
C PHE A 64 17.72 -2.73 -13.88
N LEU A 65 17.24 -3.91 -13.46
CA LEU A 65 17.44 -5.19 -14.17
C LEU A 65 16.31 -5.53 -15.17
N LYS A 66 15.42 -4.58 -15.48
CA LYS A 66 14.32 -4.77 -16.43
C LYS A 66 14.53 -4.05 -17.76
#